data_AF-A0A6N6LHW0-F1
#
_entry.id   AF-A0A6N6LHW0-F1
#
_cell.length_a   1.000
_cell.length_b   1.000
_cell.length_c   1.000
_cell.angle_alpha   90.00
_cell.angle_beta   90.00
_cell.angle_gamma   90.00
#
_symmetry.space_group_name_H-M   'P 1'
#
loop_
_entity.id
_entity.type
_entity.pdbx_description
1 polymer ?
#
loop_
_entity_poly.entity_id
_entity_poly.type
_entity_poly.pdbx_seq_one_letter_code
_entity_poly.pdbx_strand_id
1 'polypeptide(L)'
;MKNLDNTTHDDPTPDLAQTALRKRRRILGAAAGGMGVLLSVQARTALGTGVCKSPSAMISGNTSPRPGDPQACSGGRSPGFWKQPQKFQYWSGAGATPPTFNVPVEACASGLGNIGKSNIQTPGTLVSTVLPGANVSASTGIWEVLAFPTSFTAGQLMRHLIAAWLNAGTFPDYPLTRNQILDMWNAVSIGGLYCPSNMSCGTNGMSADDVVAYIEGMYDINAELEQDICKKNP
;
A
#
# COMPACT_ATOMS: atom_id res chain seq x y z
N MET A 1 -94.74 -32.78 -11.35
CA MET A 1 -93.86 -33.62 -10.51
C MET A 1 -92.46 -33.01 -10.51
N LYS A 2 -91.97 -32.58 -9.33
CA LYS A 2 -90.57 -32.33 -8.87
C LYS A 2 -89.72 -31.29 -9.66
N ASN A 3 -89.50 -30.07 -9.13
CA ASN A 3 -88.38 -29.56 -8.26
C ASN A 3 -87.04 -29.43 -9.03
N LEU A 4 -86.51 -28.24 -9.38
CA LEU A 4 -85.94 -27.06 -8.65
C LEU A 4 -84.38 -27.07 -8.65
N ASP A 5 -83.80 -26.04 -9.30
CA ASP A 5 -82.56 -25.25 -8.99
C ASP A 5 -81.19 -25.94 -8.83
N ASN A 6 -80.01 -25.30 -8.91
CA ASN A 6 -79.43 -24.08 -9.50
C ASN A 6 -77.92 -24.08 -9.06
N THR A 7 -77.03 -23.58 -9.91
CA THR A 7 -75.63 -23.08 -9.73
C THR A 7 -74.65 -23.48 -8.58
N THR A 8 -73.40 -23.78 -9.04
CA THR A 8 -72.02 -23.33 -8.63
C THR A 8 -71.32 -23.71 -7.31
N HIS A 9 -69.97 -23.64 -7.41
CA HIS A 9 -68.86 -23.48 -6.42
C HIS A 9 -67.99 -24.75 -6.23
N ASP A 10 -66.65 -24.76 -6.12
CA ASP A 10 -65.61 -23.76 -5.78
C ASP A 10 -64.18 -24.18 -6.24
N ASP A 11 -63.27 -23.19 -6.27
CA ASP A 11 -61.79 -23.12 -6.46
C ASP A 11 -60.94 -23.82 -5.32
N PRO A 12 -59.58 -23.68 -5.15
CA PRO A 12 -58.40 -23.52 -6.06
C PRO A 12 -57.05 -24.25 -5.61
N THR A 13 -55.98 -24.01 -6.40
CA THR A 13 -54.49 -23.98 -6.14
C THR A 13 -53.62 -25.27 -6.12
N PRO A 14 -52.26 -25.19 -6.30
CA PRO A 14 -51.41 -24.41 -7.25
C PRO A 14 -50.20 -25.22 -7.82
N ASP A 15 -49.49 -24.73 -8.86
CA ASP A 15 -47.99 -24.65 -8.84
C ASP A 15 -47.39 -23.78 -9.98
N LEU A 16 -46.22 -23.23 -9.68
CA LEU A 16 -45.43 -22.18 -10.32
C LEU A 16 -44.51 -22.66 -11.46
N ALA A 17 -44.24 -21.78 -12.45
CA ALA A 17 -42.87 -21.38 -12.82
C ALA A 17 -42.89 -20.25 -13.88
N GLN A 18 -42.17 -19.18 -13.56
CA GLN A 18 -42.11 -17.88 -14.23
C GLN A 18 -41.09 -17.83 -15.38
N THR A 19 -41.37 -17.06 -16.43
CA THR A 19 -40.33 -16.36 -17.23
C THR A 19 -40.92 -15.15 -17.94
N ALA A 20 -40.59 -13.95 -17.48
CA ALA A 20 -40.85 -12.64 -18.12
C ALA A 20 -40.37 -11.56 -17.12
N LEU A 21 -39.70 -10.45 -17.43
CA LEU A 21 -39.69 -9.61 -18.63
C LEU A 21 -38.58 -8.55 -18.47
N ARG A 22 -37.94 -8.16 -19.58
CA ARG A 22 -37.16 -6.92 -19.70
C ARG A 22 -38.02 -5.71 -19.28
N LYS A 23 -37.53 -4.84 -18.40
CA LYS A 23 -38.12 -3.50 -18.21
C LYS A 23 -37.06 -2.43 -17.95
N ARG A 24 -37.20 -1.35 -18.72
CA ARG A 24 -36.29 -0.21 -18.86
C ARG A 24 -36.07 0.55 -17.54
N ARG A 25 -34.80 0.93 -17.34
CA ARG A 25 -34.23 1.75 -16.26
C ARG A 25 -35.01 3.06 -16.12
N ARG A 26 -35.76 3.21 -15.01
CA ARG A 26 -36.43 4.47 -14.64
C ARG A 26 -35.42 5.46 -14.07
N ILE A 27 -35.39 6.63 -14.68
CA ILE A 27 -34.63 7.82 -14.32
C ILE A 27 -35.39 8.56 -13.20
N LEU A 28 -34.60 9.07 -12.23
CA LEU A 28 -34.85 10.16 -11.28
C LEU A 28 -36.27 10.34 -10.70
N GLY A 29 -36.42 10.05 -9.42
CA GLY A 29 -37.48 10.59 -8.57
C GLY A 29 -36.84 11.24 -7.33
N ALA A 30 -36.85 12.56 -7.29
CA ALA A 30 -36.31 13.38 -6.22
C ALA A 30 -37.15 13.25 -4.94
N ALA A 31 -36.48 13.04 -3.79
CA ALA A 31 -37.01 13.34 -2.47
C ALA A 31 -35.97 14.19 -1.73
N ALA A 32 -36.41 15.36 -1.30
CA ALA A 32 -35.62 16.41 -0.69
C ALA A 32 -35.23 16.07 0.75
N GLY A 33 -34.10 16.62 1.20
CA GLY A 33 -33.71 16.70 2.61
C GLY A 33 -32.61 15.73 3.02
N GLY A 34 -31.37 16.02 2.66
CA GLY A 34 -30.21 15.28 3.17
C GLY A 34 -28.92 15.90 2.65
N MET A 35 -28.02 16.23 3.57
CA MET A 35 -26.77 16.93 3.31
C MET A 35 -25.93 16.25 2.21
N GLY A 36 -25.68 16.99 1.13
CA GLY A 36 -24.81 16.57 0.05
C GLY A 36 -23.34 16.82 0.38
N VAL A 37 -22.75 15.99 1.24
CA VAL A 37 -21.29 15.84 1.32
C VAL A 37 -20.98 14.41 1.75
N LEU A 38 -20.97 13.45 0.81
CA LEU A 38 -20.39 12.13 1.07
C LEU A 38 -19.91 11.49 -0.24
N LEU A 39 -18.78 11.93 -0.80
CA LEU A 39 -17.97 11.10 -1.69
C LEU A 39 -16.49 11.54 -1.67
N SER A 40 -15.82 11.39 -0.53
CA SER A 40 -14.34 11.38 -0.50
C SER A 40 -13.83 10.28 0.45
N VAL A 41 -14.38 9.07 0.32
CA VAL A 41 -13.81 7.87 0.97
C VAL A 41 -13.89 6.67 0.01
N GLN A 42 -13.36 6.84 -1.21
CA GLN A 42 -13.18 5.72 -2.15
C GLN A 42 -11.72 5.53 -2.59
N ALA A 43 -10.75 5.96 -1.79
CA ALA A 43 -9.34 5.64 -2.05
C ALA A 43 -8.84 4.40 -1.29
N ARG A 44 -9.41 4.08 -0.11
CA ARG A 44 -8.88 2.98 0.72
C ARG A 44 -9.40 1.59 0.33
N THR A 45 -10.63 1.47 -0.15
CA THR A 45 -11.27 0.16 -0.37
C THR A 45 -10.90 -0.51 -1.70
N ALA A 46 -10.25 0.22 -2.63
CA ALA A 46 -9.79 -0.33 -3.90
C ALA A 46 -8.36 -0.95 -3.83
N LEU A 47 -7.69 -0.86 -2.67
CA LEU A 47 -6.39 -1.49 -2.37
C LEU A 47 -6.53 -2.80 -1.57
N GLY A 48 -7.73 -3.14 -1.07
CA GLY A 48 -7.95 -4.30 -0.20
C GLY A 48 -8.17 -5.65 -0.90
N THR A 49 -8.19 -5.68 -2.23
CA THR A 49 -8.23 -6.92 -3.02
C THR A 49 -6.85 -7.13 -3.60
N GLY A 50 -6.15 -8.19 -3.19
CA GLY A 50 -4.77 -8.52 -3.55
C GLY A 50 -4.51 -8.69 -5.05
N VAL A 51 -4.59 -7.61 -5.80
CA VAL A 51 -4.28 -7.50 -7.23
C VAL A 51 -3.33 -6.33 -7.36
N CYS A 52 -2.11 -6.58 -7.85
CA CYS A 52 -1.18 -5.51 -8.19
C CYS A 52 -1.83 -4.52 -9.15
N LYS A 53 -2.08 -3.31 -8.67
CA LYS A 53 -2.35 -2.19 -9.58
C LYS A 53 -1.02 -1.58 -9.93
N SER A 54 -0.74 -1.39 -11.22
CA SER A 54 0.34 -0.47 -11.60
C SER A 54 -0.03 0.94 -11.13
N PRO A 55 0.95 1.86 -10.94
CA PRO A 55 0.64 3.25 -10.63
C PRO A 55 -0.34 3.85 -11.65
N SER A 56 -0.23 3.47 -12.93
CA SER A 56 -1.17 3.86 -13.98
C SER A 56 -2.59 3.31 -13.76
N ALA A 57 -2.73 2.10 -13.20
CA ALA A 57 -4.03 1.52 -12.85
C ALA A 57 -4.67 2.22 -11.64
N MET A 58 -3.86 2.74 -10.70
CA MET A 58 -4.36 3.60 -9.62
C MET A 58 -4.86 4.94 -10.15
N ILE A 59 -4.08 5.59 -11.02
CA ILE A 59 -4.43 6.90 -11.60
C ILE A 59 -5.64 6.81 -12.53
N SER A 60 -5.74 5.74 -13.32
CA SER A 60 -6.86 5.56 -14.28
C SER A 60 -8.14 5.01 -13.66
N GLY A 61 -8.13 4.59 -12.39
CA GLY A 61 -9.28 3.94 -11.75
C GLY A 61 -9.67 2.60 -12.36
N ASN A 62 -8.79 1.98 -13.17
CA ASN A 62 -9.07 0.67 -13.76
C ASN A 62 -8.92 -0.41 -12.68
N THR A 63 -10.03 -0.78 -12.05
CA THR A 63 -10.07 -1.78 -10.97
C THR A 63 -10.40 -3.19 -11.46
N SER A 64 -10.41 -3.45 -12.77
CA SER A 64 -10.75 -4.77 -13.30
C SER A 64 -9.58 -5.75 -13.09
N PRO A 65 -9.76 -6.83 -12.31
CA PRO A 65 -8.83 -7.95 -12.34
C PRO A 65 -8.94 -8.59 -13.73
N ARG A 66 -7.80 -8.84 -14.40
CA ARG A 66 -7.82 -9.66 -15.62
C ARG A 66 -8.41 -11.04 -15.25
N PRO A 67 -9.46 -11.53 -15.94
CA PRO A 67 -9.93 -12.89 -15.74
C PRO A 67 -8.78 -13.86 -16.07
N GLY A 68 -8.31 -14.61 -15.07
CA GLY A 68 -7.27 -15.64 -15.22
C GLY A 68 -5.93 -15.37 -14.53
N ASP A 69 -5.74 -14.22 -13.88
CA ASP A 69 -4.46 -13.93 -13.21
C ASP A 69 -4.66 -13.10 -11.92
N PRO A 70 -4.98 -13.72 -10.78
CA PRO A 70 -4.87 -13.07 -9.49
C PRO A 70 -3.39 -13.05 -9.10
N GLN A 71 -2.55 -12.31 -9.83
CA GLN A 71 -1.19 -12.07 -9.38
C GLN A 71 -1.28 -11.16 -8.15
N ALA A 72 -1.33 -11.80 -6.98
CA ALA A 72 -1.17 -11.16 -5.70
C ALA A 72 0.08 -10.30 -5.79
N CYS A 73 -0.05 -9.04 -5.37
CA CYS A 73 1.07 -8.13 -5.25
C CYS A 73 1.92 -8.56 -4.05
N SER A 74 2.59 -9.69 -4.24
CA SER A 74 3.20 -10.47 -3.20
C SER A 74 4.69 -10.57 -3.51
N GLY A 75 5.47 -9.86 -2.70
CA GLY A 75 6.92 -9.84 -2.75
C GLY A 75 7.54 -8.76 -1.85
N GLY A 76 6.77 -7.74 -1.46
CA GLY A 76 7.29 -6.60 -0.68
C GLY A 76 7.37 -6.89 0.82
N ARG A 77 8.48 -6.45 1.44
CA ARG A 77 8.63 -6.36 2.90
C ARG A 77 8.48 -4.91 3.36
N SER A 78 7.79 -4.71 4.48
CA SER A 78 7.58 -3.39 5.07
C SER A 78 8.89 -2.78 5.61
N PRO A 79 8.93 -1.47 5.87
CA PRO A 79 10.08 -0.84 6.53
C PRO A 79 10.45 -1.49 7.87
N GLY A 80 9.45 -2.04 8.58
CA GLY A 80 9.65 -2.76 9.84
C GLY A 80 10.50 -4.02 9.71
N PHE A 81 10.40 -4.73 8.59
CA PHE A 81 11.27 -5.88 8.29
C PHE A 81 12.72 -5.44 8.09
N TRP A 82 12.94 -4.35 7.36
CA TRP A 82 14.28 -3.90 6.99
C TRP A 82 15.07 -3.26 8.13
N LYS A 83 14.40 -2.66 9.13
CA LYS A 83 15.07 -2.11 10.32
C LYS A 83 15.63 -3.18 11.27
N GLN A 84 15.25 -4.44 11.12
CA GLN A 84 15.63 -5.53 12.02
C GLN A 84 17.03 -6.11 11.71
N PRO A 85 17.96 -6.19 12.69
CA PRO A 85 19.27 -6.80 12.53
C PRO A 85 19.23 -8.27 12.12
N GLN A 86 18.22 -9.03 12.56
CA GLN A 86 18.06 -10.43 12.15
C GLN A 86 17.81 -10.56 10.64
N LYS A 87 17.38 -9.47 10.00
CA LYS A 87 17.12 -9.36 8.56
C LYS A 87 18.23 -8.64 7.79
N PHE A 88 19.30 -8.19 8.46
CA PHE A 88 20.43 -7.53 7.80
C PHE A 88 21.14 -8.42 6.78
N GLN A 89 21.08 -9.74 6.94
CA GLN A 89 21.56 -10.68 5.94
C GLN A 89 20.90 -10.50 4.55
N TYR A 90 19.68 -9.95 4.48
CA TYR A 90 18.96 -9.71 3.22
C TYR A 90 19.37 -8.41 2.53
N TRP A 91 20.08 -7.51 3.22
CA TRP A 91 20.51 -6.23 2.66
C TRP A 91 21.56 -6.42 1.56
N SER A 92 22.42 -7.43 1.68
CA SER A 92 23.42 -7.76 0.66
C SER A 92 22.79 -8.17 -0.67
N GLY A 93 21.61 -8.80 -0.64
CA GLY A 93 20.82 -9.09 -1.85
C GLY A 93 20.45 -7.81 -2.61
N ALA A 94 20.17 -6.73 -1.89
CA ALA A 94 19.96 -5.41 -2.47
C ALA A 94 21.26 -4.66 -2.81
N GLY A 95 22.45 -5.24 -2.59
CA GLY A 95 23.71 -4.48 -2.68
C GLY A 95 23.79 -3.33 -1.67
N ALA A 96 23.06 -3.43 -0.56
CA ALA A 96 23.13 -2.49 0.56
C ALA A 96 23.96 -3.06 1.71
N THR A 97 24.54 -2.16 2.50
CA THR A 97 25.28 -2.49 3.71
C THR A 97 24.48 -2.02 4.93
N PRO A 98 24.14 -2.91 5.87
CA PRO A 98 23.46 -2.54 7.10
C PRO A 98 24.34 -1.69 8.02
N PRO A 99 23.76 -0.94 8.97
CA PRO A 99 24.55 -0.21 9.96
C PRO A 99 25.20 -1.15 10.96
N THR A 100 26.22 -0.66 11.64
CA THR A 100 26.75 -1.28 12.86
C THR A 100 26.47 -0.40 14.07
N PHE A 101 26.38 -1.02 15.26
CA PHE A 101 26.06 -0.33 16.51
C PHE A 101 27.23 -0.42 17.48
N ASN A 102 27.48 0.65 18.24
CA ASN A 102 28.49 0.69 19.31
C ASN A 102 28.01 0.07 20.63
N VAL A 103 26.79 -0.45 20.64
CA VAL A 103 26.18 -1.19 21.74
C VAL A 103 25.77 -2.57 21.24
N PRO A 104 25.79 -3.59 22.11
CA PRO A 104 25.17 -4.87 21.79
C PRO A 104 23.67 -4.66 21.57
N VAL A 105 23.15 -5.17 20.44
CA VAL A 105 21.74 -5.10 20.07
C VAL A 105 21.14 -6.50 20.06
N GLU A 106 19.93 -6.65 20.56
CA GLU A 106 19.18 -7.92 20.56
C GLU A 106 17.73 -7.73 20.12
N ALA A 107 17.04 -8.86 19.88
CA ALA A 107 15.61 -8.87 19.58
C ALA A 107 14.81 -8.70 20.87
N CYS A 108 13.76 -7.89 20.86
CA CYS A 108 12.80 -7.80 21.97
C CYS A 108 11.41 -7.41 21.49
N ALA A 109 10.45 -7.46 22.42
CA ALA A 109 9.12 -6.92 22.19
C ALA A 109 9.18 -5.44 21.77
N SER A 110 8.24 -5.06 20.90
CA SER A 110 8.02 -3.73 20.31
C SER A 110 8.66 -2.52 21.01
N GLY A 111 9.20 -1.59 20.20
CA GLY A 111 9.97 -0.42 20.62
C GLY A 111 11.46 -0.63 20.39
N LEU A 112 12.16 0.41 19.88
CA LEU A 112 13.62 0.40 19.62
C LEU A 112 14.49 0.26 20.89
N GLY A 113 13.89 -0.02 22.05
CA GLY A 113 14.55 -0.34 23.31
C GLY A 113 15.76 0.50 23.65
N ASN A 114 15.58 1.82 23.53
CA ASN A 114 16.59 2.85 23.78
C ASN A 114 17.81 2.84 22.83
N ILE A 115 17.73 2.19 21.68
CA ILE A 115 18.64 2.43 20.56
C ILE A 115 18.25 3.76 19.93
N GLY A 116 19.16 4.74 20.03
CA GLY A 116 19.04 6.04 19.40
C GLY A 116 20.08 6.23 18.29
N LYS A 117 20.01 7.38 17.62
CA LYS A 117 20.97 7.78 16.57
C LYS A 117 22.43 7.76 17.05
N SER A 118 22.68 8.08 18.32
CA SER A 118 24.02 8.05 18.96
C SER A 118 24.61 6.65 19.09
N ASN A 119 23.81 5.60 18.92
CA ASN A 119 24.28 4.22 19.00
C ASN A 119 24.78 3.68 17.67
N ILE A 120 24.54 4.40 16.57
CA ILE A 120 25.02 4.03 15.24
C ILE A 120 26.52 4.29 15.18
N GLN A 121 27.30 3.22 15.00
CA GLN A 121 28.75 3.31 14.83
C GLN A 121 29.11 3.57 13.36
N THR A 122 28.51 2.80 12.44
CA THR A 122 28.63 3.06 11.01
C THR A 122 27.23 3.12 10.40
N PRO A 123 26.94 4.12 9.54
CA PRO A 123 25.61 4.30 8.97
C PRO A 123 25.23 3.26 7.91
N GLY A 124 26.20 2.49 7.40
CA GLY A 124 26.00 1.58 6.27
C GLY A 124 25.74 2.34 4.98
N THR A 125 24.83 1.83 4.14
CA THR A 125 24.41 2.52 2.91
C THR A 125 23.77 3.87 3.23
N LEU A 126 24.23 4.92 2.56
CA LEU A 126 23.78 6.30 2.77
C LEU A 126 22.48 6.59 2.02
N VAL A 127 21.67 7.48 2.59
CA VAL A 127 20.42 7.95 1.93
C VAL A 127 20.73 8.64 0.61
N SER A 128 21.80 9.43 0.53
CA SER A 128 22.19 10.13 -0.71
C SER A 128 22.48 9.20 -1.88
N THR A 129 22.87 7.95 -1.62
CA THR A 129 23.08 6.92 -2.64
C THR A 129 21.76 6.35 -3.18
N VAL A 130 20.74 6.25 -2.32
CA VAL A 130 19.46 5.60 -2.63
C VAL A 130 18.41 6.59 -3.09
N LEU A 131 18.39 7.78 -2.50
CA LEU A 131 17.48 8.90 -2.76
C LEU A 131 18.31 10.20 -2.93
N PRO A 132 18.91 10.42 -4.11
CA PRO A 132 19.71 11.61 -4.36
C PRO A 132 18.91 12.90 -4.13
N GLY A 133 19.55 13.93 -3.57
CA GLY A 133 18.91 15.22 -3.29
C GLY A 133 18.04 15.26 -2.03
N ALA A 134 17.97 14.18 -1.25
CA ALA A 134 17.32 14.20 0.06
C ALA A 134 17.95 15.22 1.01
N ASN A 135 17.09 16.01 1.68
CA ASN A 135 17.49 16.99 2.68
C ASN A 135 17.82 16.31 4.02
N VAL A 136 18.93 15.57 4.03
CA VAL A 136 19.48 14.85 5.18
C VAL A 136 20.99 15.10 5.28
N SER A 137 21.59 14.80 6.43
CA SER A 137 23.05 14.86 6.55
C SER A 137 23.71 13.88 5.58
N ALA A 138 24.88 14.24 5.04
CA ALA A 138 25.68 13.36 4.19
C ALA A 138 26.08 12.04 4.89
N SER A 139 26.06 12.01 6.23
CA SER A 139 26.33 10.82 7.05
C SER A 139 25.08 9.99 7.39
N THR A 140 23.89 10.40 6.96
CA THR A 140 22.64 9.70 7.29
C THR A 140 22.54 8.39 6.51
N GLY A 141 22.50 7.28 7.25
CA GLY A 141 22.28 5.95 6.71
C GLY A 141 20.80 5.67 6.45
N ILE A 142 20.50 4.80 5.48
CA ILE A 142 19.11 4.43 5.16
C ILE A 142 18.41 3.78 6.36
N TRP A 143 19.15 3.09 7.23
CA TRP A 143 18.59 2.51 8.46
C TRP A 143 18.05 3.57 9.43
N GLU A 144 18.72 4.71 9.52
CA GLU A 144 18.31 5.79 10.43
C GLU A 144 16.93 6.34 10.04
N VAL A 145 16.65 6.44 8.74
CA VAL A 145 15.34 6.85 8.22
C VAL A 145 14.29 5.76 8.45
N LEU A 146 14.66 4.48 8.28
CA LEU A 146 13.77 3.35 8.56
C LEU A 146 13.33 3.30 10.04
N ALA A 147 14.25 3.62 10.95
CA ALA A 147 14.04 3.58 12.40
C ALA A 147 13.41 4.87 12.96
N PHE A 148 13.79 6.03 12.44
CA PHE A 148 13.39 7.34 12.96
C PHE A 148 12.82 8.26 11.87
N PRO A 149 11.77 7.85 11.13
CA PRO A 149 11.24 8.62 10.02
C PRO A 149 10.77 10.03 10.43
N THR A 150 10.26 10.19 11.64
CA THR A 150 9.77 11.48 12.16
C THR A 150 10.89 12.49 12.43
N SER A 151 12.16 12.07 12.41
CA SER A 151 13.31 12.97 12.57
C SER A 151 13.73 13.67 11.27
N PHE A 152 13.04 13.41 10.16
CA PHE A 152 13.43 13.91 8.84
C PHE A 152 12.24 14.52 8.10
N THR A 153 12.50 15.59 7.35
CA THR A 153 11.53 16.14 6.39
C THR A 153 11.23 15.09 5.33
N ALA A 154 9.94 14.85 5.04
CA ALA A 154 9.48 13.76 4.17
C ALA A 154 9.96 12.36 4.61
N GLY A 155 10.27 12.16 5.91
CA GLY A 155 10.85 10.91 6.38
C GLY A 155 9.94 9.69 6.27
N GLN A 156 8.61 9.85 6.30
CA GLN A 156 7.68 8.75 6.00
C GLN A 156 7.79 8.34 4.53
N LEU A 157 7.72 9.29 3.60
CA LEU A 157 7.95 9.02 2.17
C LEU A 157 9.29 8.31 1.94
N MET A 158 10.38 8.83 2.52
CA MET A 158 11.70 8.19 2.40
C MET A 158 11.71 6.78 2.99
N ARG A 159 11.11 6.55 4.15
CA ARG A 159 11.04 5.22 4.80
C ARG A 159 10.39 4.18 3.88
N HIS A 160 9.28 4.52 3.23
CA HIS A 160 8.59 3.61 2.33
C HIS A 160 9.34 3.40 1.01
N LEU A 161 9.91 4.46 0.42
CA LEU A 161 10.72 4.36 -0.80
C LEU A 161 12.02 3.57 -0.57
N ILE A 162 12.69 3.74 0.57
CA ILE A 162 13.88 2.95 0.95
C ILE A 162 13.50 1.47 1.08
N ALA A 163 12.39 1.15 1.73
CA ALA A 163 11.91 -0.23 1.83
C ALA A 163 11.60 -0.82 0.45
N ALA A 164 10.95 -0.05 -0.44
CA ALA A 164 10.72 -0.46 -1.83
C ALA A 164 12.04 -0.69 -2.58
N TRP A 165 13.06 0.16 -2.37
CA TRP A 165 14.35 0.05 -3.04
C TRP A 165 15.14 -1.19 -2.59
N LEU A 166 15.04 -1.53 -1.30
CA LEU A 166 15.58 -2.77 -0.75
C LEU A 166 14.83 -3.98 -1.32
N ASN A 167 13.49 -3.95 -1.35
CA ASN A 167 12.69 -5.02 -1.95
C ASN A 167 13.05 -5.24 -3.43
N ALA A 168 13.16 -4.17 -4.23
CA ALA A 168 13.52 -4.21 -5.65
C ALA A 168 14.91 -4.80 -5.92
N GLY A 169 15.82 -4.69 -4.95
CA GLY A 169 17.14 -5.29 -5.04
C GLY A 169 17.19 -6.74 -4.59
N THR A 170 16.41 -7.08 -3.56
CA THR A 170 16.47 -8.41 -2.92
C THR A 170 15.53 -9.44 -3.58
N PHE A 171 14.36 -9.02 -4.05
CA PHE A 171 13.33 -9.92 -4.58
C PHE A 171 13.19 -9.77 -6.09
N PRO A 172 13.49 -10.83 -6.87
CA PRO A 172 13.42 -10.77 -8.34
C PRO A 172 12.04 -10.42 -8.89
N ASP A 173 10.98 -10.84 -8.20
CA ASP A 173 9.59 -10.65 -8.63
C ASP A 173 8.94 -9.38 -8.06
N TYR A 174 9.73 -8.47 -7.46
CA TYR A 174 9.18 -7.23 -6.91
C TYR A 174 8.64 -6.33 -8.04
N PRO A 175 7.39 -5.83 -7.95
CA PRO A 175 6.72 -5.13 -9.05
C PRO A 175 7.30 -3.75 -9.39
N LEU A 176 8.17 -3.18 -8.56
CA LEU A 176 8.85 -1.92 -8.84
C LEU A 176 10.35 -2.11 -9.07
N THR A 177 10.86 -1.43 -10.09
CA THR A 177 12.30 -1.28 -10.31
C THR A 177 12.86 -0.12 -9.50
N ARG A 178 14.18 -0.12 -9.26
CA ARG A 178 14.89 1.00 -8.59
C ARG A 178 14.73 2.32 -9.32
N ASN A 179 14.71 2.29 -10.66
CA ASN A 179 14.53 3.50 -11.45
C ASN A 179 13.14 4.11 -11.24
N GLN A 180 12.08 3.29 -11.20
CA GLN A 180 10.73 3.80 -10.91
C GLN A 180 10.64 4.40 -9.50
N ILE A 181 11.34 3.82 -8.52
CA ILE A 181 11.39 4.35 -7.15
C ILE A 181 12.10 5.70 -7.11
N LEU A 182 13.20 5.84 -7.86
CA LEU A 182 13.90 7.12 -8.02
C LEU A 182 13.04 8.16 -8.74
N ASP A 183 12.29 7.77 -9.77
CA ASP A 183 11.38 8.67 -10.49
C ASP A 183 10.25 9.17 -9.56
N MET A 184 9.69 8.27 -8.72
CA MET A 184 8.73 8.66 -7.67
C MET A 184 9.35 9.67 -6.71
N TRP A 185 10.55 9.38 -6.18
CA TRP A 185 11.27 10.28 -5.28
C TRP A 185 11.49 11.66 -5.89
N ASN A 186 12.05 11.72 -7.09
CA ASN A 186 12.36 12.98 -7.77
C ASN A 186 11.10 13.81 -8.05
N ALA A 187 9.97 13.14 -8.35
CA ALA A 187 8.71 13.83 -8.61
C ALA A 187 8.07 14.43 -7.35
N VAL A 188 8.04 13.69 -6.24
CA VAL A 188 7.24 14.08 -5.07
C VAL A 188 8.04 14.68 -3.91
N SER A 189 9.36 14.52 -3.88
CA SER A 189 10.22 15.02 -2.79
C SER A 189 10.19 16.54 -2.60
N ILE A 190 9.91 17.28 -3.67
CA ILE A 190 9.80 18.75 -3.68
C ILE A 190 8.35 19.25 -3.78
N GLY A 191 7.37 18.39 -3.54
CA GLY A 191 5.94 18.74 -3.56
C GLY A 191 5.27 18.65 -4.94
N GLY A 192 5.88 17.98 -5.91
CA GLY A 192 5.26 17.66 -7.20
C GLY A 192 4.32 16.46 -7.13
N LEU A 193 3.84 16.03 -8.30
CA LEU A 193 3.04 14.82 -8.46
C LEU A 193 3.80 13.81 -9.33
N TYR A 194 3.84 12.55 -8.89
CA TYR A 194 4.38 11.47 -9.69
C TYR A 194 3.39 11.03 -10.76
N CYS A 195 3.88 10.90 -11.99
CA CYS A 195 3.15 10.36 -13.12
C CYS A 195 4.02 9.31 -13.83
N PRO A 196 3.52 8.09 -14.05
CA PRO A 196 4.25 7.07 -14.78
C PRO A 196 4.60 7.53 -16.20
N SER A 197 5.81 7.24 -16.64
CA SER A 197 6.39 7.77 -17.89
C SER A 197 5.63 7.40 -19.17
N ASN A 198 4.74 6.41 -19.10
CA ASN A 198 3.90 5.95 -20.21
C ASN A 198 2.49 6.60 -20.24
N MET A 199 2.24 7.63 -19.44
CA MET A 199 0.97 8.34 -19.44
C MET A 199 1.11 9.83 -19.10
N SER A 200 0.05 10.59 -19.38
CA SER A 200 -0.09 11.98 -18.92
C SER A 200 -1.15 12.05 -17.84
N CYS A 201 -0.77 12.51 -16.64
CA CYS A 201 -1.64 12.50 -15.47
C CYS A 201 -2.25 13.88 -15.18
N GLY A 202 -1.64 14.96 -15.67
CA GLY A 202 -2.04 16.32 -15.28
C GLY A 202 -2.10 16.47 -13.76
N THR A 203 -3.23 16.95 -13.25
CA THR A 203 -3.48 17.08 -11.80
C THR A 203 -3.84 15.77 -11.09
N ASN A 204 -4.01 14.66 -11.83
CA ASN A 204 -4.33 13.34 -11.28
C ASN A 204 -3.07 12.51 -10.97
N GLY A 205 -1.88 13.12 -11.01
CA GLY A 205 -0.66 12.45 -10.59
C GLY A 205 -0.70 12.10 -9.10
N MET A 206 0.12 11.15 -8.69
CA MET A 206 0.20 10.67 -7.32
C MET A 206 0.97 11.67 -6.46
N SER A 207 0.36 12.12 -5.36
CA SER A 207 1.06 12.87 -4.32
C SER A 207 2.04 11.98 -3.55
N ALA A 208 2.85 12.58 -2.66
CA ALA A 208 3.71 11.83 -1.75
C ALA A 208 2.92 10.80 -0.91
N ASP A 209 1.73 11.17 -0.44
CA ASP A 209 0.87 10.28 0.34
C ASP A 209 0.29 9.13 -0.51
N ASP A 210 -0.05 9.42 -1.77
CA ASP A 210 -0.51 8.37 -2.71
C ASP A 210 0.61 7.38 -3.04
N VAL A 211 1.86 7.86 -3.18
CA VAL A 211 3.04 7.01 -3.37
C VAL A 211 3.25 6.12 -2.15
N VAL A 212 3.14 6.66 -0.93
CA VAL A 212 3.24 5.86 0.29
C VAL A 212 2.14 4.79 0.32
N ALA A 213 0.89 5.18 0.13
CA ALA A 213 -0.25 4.25 0.14
C ALA A 213 -0.11 3.16 -0.93
N TYR A 214 0.40 3.52 -2.10
CA TYR A 214 0.70 2.56 -3.16
C TYR A 214 1.74 1.53 -2.73
N ILE A 215 2.85 1.99 -2.15
CA ILE A 215 3.93 1.09 -1.71
C ILE A 215 3.46 0.19 -0.56
N GLU A 216 2.69 0.73 0.38
CA GLU A 216 2.06 -0.05 1.46
C GLU A 216 1.17 -1.18 0.93
N GLY A 217 0.41 -0.92 -0.14
CA GLY A 217 -0.42 -1.92 -0.80
C GLY A 217 0.35 -3.11 -1.39
N MET A 218 1.69 -3.03 -1.49
CA MET A 218 2.54 -4.10 -2.04
C MET A 218 3.26 -4.92 -0.96
N TYR A 219 3.02 -4.68 0.32
CA TYR A 219 3.64 -5.44 1.39
C TYR A 219 2.85 -6.72 1.69
N ASP A 220 3.52 -7.87 1.65
CA ASP A 220 2.96 -9.15 2.13
C ASP A 220 2.88 -9.22 3.64
N ILE A 221 3.90 -8.63 4.28
CA ILE A 221 3.99 -8.52 5.72
C ILE A 221 3.73 -7.06 6.04
N ASN A 222 2.46 -6.73 6.25
CA ASN A 222 1.97 -5.39 6.61
C ASN A 222 2.20 -5.02 8.08
N ALA A 223 2.75 -5.92 8.88
CA ALA A 223 2.98 -5.63 10.28
C ALA A 223 4.29 -4.84 10.45
N GLU A 224 4.25 -3.74 11.21
CA GLU A 224 5.32 -3.51 12.18
C GLU A 224 5.41 -4.81 12.97
N LEU A 225 6.41 -5.64 12.65
CA LEU A 225 6.56 -6.94 13.27
C LEU A 225 6.58 -6.77 14.79
N GLU A 226 5.92 -7.67 15.50
CA GLU A 226 5.73 -7.67 16.97
C GLU A 226 7.04 -7.62 17.78
N GLN A 227 8.18 -7.79 17.11
CA GLN A 227 9.52 -7.76 17.68
C GLN A 227 10.36 -6.64 17.05
N ASP A 228 10.77 -5.70 17.88
CA ASP A 228 11.70 -4.63 17.55
C ASP A 228 13.10 -4.97 18.11
N ILE A 229 14.03 -4.02 18.00
CA ILE A 229 15.35 -4.12 18.60
C ILE A 229 15.45 -3.36 19.90
N CYS A 230 16.34 -3.79 20.77
CA CYS A 230 16.68 -3.08 21.99
C CYS A 230 18.17 -3.17 22.25
N LYS A 231 18.65 -2.21 23.05
CA LYS A 231 19.94 -2.33 23.69
C LYS A 231 19.92 -3.58 24.57
N LYS A 232 20.88 -4.49 24.36
CA LYS A 232 21.05 -5.66 25.22
C LYS A 232 21.40 -5.17 26.63
N ASN A 233 20.59 -5.57 27.62
CA ASN A 233 20.91 -5.29 29.02
C ASN A 233 22.15 -6.11 29.42
N PRO A 234 23.08 -5.48 30.17
CA PRO A 234 24.32 -6.14 30.60
C PRO A 234 24.08 -7.37 31.47
#